data_AF-A0A0F8Z2G3-F1
#
_entry.id   AF-A0A0F8Z2G3-F1
#
_cell.length_a   1.000
_cell.length_b   1.000
_cell.length_c   1.000
_cell.angle_alpha   90.00
_cell.angle_beta   90.00
_cell.angle_gamma   90.00
#
_symmetry.space_group_name_H-M   'P 1'
#
loop_
_entity.id
_entity.type
_entity.pdbx_description
1 polymer ?
#
loop_
_entity_poly.entity_id
_entity_poly.type
_entity_poly.pdbx_seq_one_letter_code
_entity_poly.pdbx_strand_id
1 'polypeptide(L)'
;AWYETYPLRFERKGDIPLFSKENIFNMTNKSNLSPTTNIVLNSLSIKNDTSNFIICIPSSILRPLPIISYILAKKSNGSVLVFSGHKKHYNSYHLLKKDYQFIWNDIPAGEIKKGSIYIDPKVPPYASRNFRAQLKKYIPVLKQKFFQKDFSKVLFFHDRNIKFTDSFQNLFVESENIVSPSDEYDLGIKIIIFEYLDNIIYNDFLFKTFKEWIEPLKSKNFQFIFHISNPNYKYLTELREFFKSYVLYFPYSFLKSNEDLSKKNKHYFNQLKKVNQTNISVINEFNLERAEIYSESLSDNIQIRWKLKKGNIDNFFGNGMNLFSKLDWRQISKNLISVVYKIKKLFFSVYRTMCIPKEFT
;
A
#
# COMPACT_ATOMS: atom_id res chain seq x y z
N ALA A 1 -36.78 3.90 -15.35
CA ALA A 1 -35.43 3.34 -15.51
C ALA A 1 -34.59 3.59 -14.24
N TRP A 2 -33.64 2.71 -13.89
CA TRP A 2 -32.98 2.76 -12.56
C TRP A 2 -32.14 4.03 -12.29
N TYR A 3 -31.83 4.82 -13.33
CA TYR A 3 -31.17 6.12 -13.23
C TYR A 3 -32.10 7.28 -12.80
N GLU A 4 -33.42 7.07 -12.76
CA GLU A 4 -34.41 8.08 -12.36
C GLU A 4 -34.71 8.07 -10.85
N THR A 5 -34.33 7.00 -10.15
CA THR A 5 -34.68 6.78 -8.73
C THR A 5 -33.59 7.22 -7.74
N TYR A 6 -32.43 7.62 -8.25
CA TYR A 6 -31.33 8.13 -7.43
C TYR A 6 -31.02 9.56 -7.88
N PRO A 7 -31.57 10.58 -7.19
CA PRO A 7 -31.16 11.94 -7.48
C PRO A 7 -29.64 12.00 -7.31
N LEU A 8 -28.98 12.62 -8.30
CA LEU A 8 -27.59 13.06 -8.26
C LEU A 8 -27.35 13.83 -6.95
N ARG A 9 -27.06 13.09 -5.88
CA ARG A 9 -26.46 13.67 -4.70
C ARG A 9 -25.00 13.79 -5.04
N PHE A 10 -24.62 15.01 -5.44
CA PHE A 10 -23.26 15.53 -5.36
C PHE A 10 -22.42 14.69 -4.41
N GLU A 11 -21.43 13.99 -4.96
CA GLU A 11 -20.19 13.56 -4.30
C GLU A 11 -20.15 13.88 -2.79
N ARG A 12 -20.94 13.17 -1.98
CA ARG A 12 -20.99 13.45 -0.55
C ARG A 12 -19.79 12.75 0.07
N LYS A 13 -18.72 13.52 0.27
CA LYS A 13 -17.59 13.30 1.19
C LYS A 13 -17.18 11.83 1.33
N GLY A 14 -16.27 11.40 0.44
CA GLY A 14 -15.52 10.15 0.59
C GLY A 14 -15.65 9.11 -0.53
N ASP A 15 -16.46 9.37 -1.56
CA ASP A 15 -16.43 8.60 -2.80
C ASP A 15 -15.32 9.14 -3.72
N ILE A 16 -14.64 8.27 -4.47
CA ILE A 16 -13.60 8.68 -5.42
C ILE A 16 -13.92 8.15 -6.83
N PRO A 17 -14.24 9.06 -7.78
CA PRO A 17 -14.33 8.67 -9.17
C PRO A 17 -12.93 8.37 -9.72
N LEU A 18 -12.77 7.20 -10.33
CA LEU A 18 -11.54 6.84 -11.05
C LEU A 18 -11.30 7.76 -12.25
N PHE A 19 -12.38 8.19 -12.92
CA PHE A 19 -12.39 9.14 -14.03
C PHE A 19 -13.73 9.89 -14.01
N SER A 20 -13.74 11.23 -13.98
CA SER A 20 -14.97 12.03 -14.04
C SER A 20 -15.43 12.20 -15.48
N LYS A 21 -16.73 11.96 -15.75
CA LYS A 21 -17.36 12.22 -17.06
C LYS A 21 -17.58 13.72 -17.34
N GLU A 22 -17.50 14.56 -16.32
CA GLU A 22 -17.73 16.00 -16.42
C GLU A 22 -16.40 16.75 -16.56
N ASN A 23 -15.98 16.97 -17.81
CA ASN A 23 -15.01 18.01 -18.13
C ASN A 23 -15.70 19.39 -18.02
N ILE A 24 -15.54 20.06 -16.89
CA ILE A 24 -15.42 21.53 -16.86
C ILE A 24 -14.08 21.88 -16.20
N PHE A 25 -12.99 21.44 -16.84
CA PHE A 25 -11.77 22.23 -16.95
C PHE A 25 -11.13 21.83 -18.27
N ASN A 26 -11.14 22.78 -19.21
CA ASN A 26 -10.54 22.71 -20.53
C ASN A 26 -9.15 22.04 -20.50
N MET A 27 -8.96 21.15 -21.47
CA MET A 27 -7.69 20.67 -22.05
C MET A 27 -6.42 21.06 -21.29
N THR A 28 -6.02 20.21 -20.34
CA THR A 28 -4.62 19.83 -20.01
C THR A 28 -4.66 18.90 -18.78
N ASN A 29 -4.16 17.66 -18.87
CA ASN A 29 -3.64 16.88 -17.73
C ASN A 29 -4.29 17.07 -16.32
N LYS A 30 -5.51 16.60 -16.06
CA LYS A 30 -6.05 16.56 -14.67
C LYS A 30 -6.65 15.20 -14.31
N SER A 31 -5.77 14.25 -14.05
CA SER A 31 -6.10 13.06 -13.26
C SER A 31 -6.35 13.48 -11.80
N ASN A 32 -7.29 12.81 -11.11
CA ASN A 32 -7.49 12.95 -9.67
C ASN A 32 -6.33 12.38 -8.85
N LEU A 33 -5.37 11.72 -9.50
CA LEU A 33 -4.19 11.13 -8.91
C LEU A 33 -2.94 11.96 -9.22
N SER A 34 -1.96 11.86 -8.34
CA SER A 34 -0.68 12.54 -8.50
C SER A 34 0.02 12.11 -9.80
N PRO A 35 0.79 13.01 -10.44
CA PRO A 35 1.66 12.69 -11.56
C PRO A 35 2.47 11.39 -11.39
N THR A 36 3.09 11.16 -10.23
CA THR A 36 3.88 9.93 -9.99
C THR A 36 3.00 8.68 -9.98
N THR A 37 1.83 8.76 -9.35
CA THR A 37 0.85 7.67 -9.36
C THR A 37 0.42 7.34 -10.78
N ASN A 38 0.12 8.36 -11.60
CA ASN A 38 -0.24 8.15 -13.00
C ASN A 38 0.90 7.50 -13.80
N ILE A 39 2.17 7.88 -13.57
CA ILE A 39 3.31 7.22 -14.24
C ILE A 39 3.35 5.73 -13.89
N VAL A 40 3.14 5.36 -12.63
CA VAL A 40 3.09 3.95 -12.20
C VAL A 40 1.92 3.23 -12.86
N LEU A 41 0.71 3.77 -12.75
CA LEU A 41 -0.48 3.16 -13.35
C LEU A 41 -0.35 3.02 -14.87
N ASN A 42 0.19 4.04 -15.54
CA ASN A 42 0.45 4.00 -16.96
C ASN A 42 1.49 2.93 -17.31
N SER A 43 2.59 2.83 -16.57
CA SER A 43 3.61 1.79 -16.77
C SER A 43 3.05 0.38 -16.61
N LEU A 44 2.18 0.16 -15.63
CA LEU A 44 1.51 -1.12 -15.41
C LEU A 44 0.46 -1.41 -16.50
N SER A 45 -0.13 -0.37 -17.08
CA SER A 45 -1.09 -0.49 -18.18
C SER A 45 -0.42 -0.66 -19.55
N ILE A 46 0.77 -0.07 -19.76
CA ILE A 46 1.53 -0.04 -21.02
C ILE A 46 2.65 -1.08 -20.96
N LYS A 47 2.32 -2.32 -21.33
CA LYS A 47 3.21 -3.38 -21.86
C LYS A 47 2.52 -4.74 -21.74
N ASN A 48 2.98 -5.68 -22.56
CA ASN A 48 2.60 -7.09 -22.65
C ASN A 48 2.09 -7.68 -21.33
N ASP A 49 0.95 -8.37 -21.38
CA ASP A 49 0.18 -8.94 -20.26
C ASP A 49 0.94 -9.95 -19.36
N THR A 50 2.25 -10.09 -19.56
CA THR A 50 3.14 -11.06 -18.91
C THR A 50 4.36 -10.42 -18.23
N SER A 51 4.56 -9.10 -18.32
CA SER A 51 5.76 -8.46 -17.76
C SER A 51 5.68 -8.32 -16.24
N ASN A 52 6.71 -8.76 -15.52
CA ASN A 52 6.81 -8.59 -14.07
C ASN A 52 7.31 -7.18 -13.69
N PHE A 53 6.88 -6.67 -12.54
CA PHE A 53 7.24 -5.32 -12.08
C PHE A 53 7.70 -5.29 -10.62
N ILE A 54 8.64 -4.41 -10.32
CA ILE A 54 8.99 -4.02 -8.95
C ILE A 54 8.74 -2.51 -8.81
N ILE A 55 7.89 -2.12 -7.88
CA ILE A 55 7.58 -0.74 -7.52
C ILE A 55 8.38 -0.41 -6.25
N CYS A 56 9.42 0.41 -6.40
CA CYS A 56 10.23 0.87 -5.29
C CYS A 56 9.80 2.29 -4.89
N ILE A 57 9.09 2.42 -3.77
CA ILE A 57 8.77 3.72 -3.18
C ILE A 57 8.97 3.65 -1.66
N PRO A 58 9.55 4.65 -0.99
CA PRO A 58 9.77 4.64 0.45
C PRO A 58 8.52 4.81 1.31
N SER A 59 7.60 3.85 1.20
CA SER A 59 6.41 3.70 2.02
C SER A 59 6.18 2.23 2.35
N SER A 60 5.70 1.92 3.54
CA SER A 60 5.28 0.56 3.89
C SER A 60 3.93 0.16 3.27
N ILE A 61 3.22 1.12 2.65
CA ILE A 61 1.90 0.93 2.06
C ILE A 61 1.93 1.41 0.61
N LEU A 62 1.66 0.51 -0.32
CA LEU A 62 1.35 0.80 -1.72
C LEU A 62 -0.09 1.29 -1.80
N ARG A 63 -0.33 2.54 -1.42
CA ARG A 63 -1.65 3.19 -1.39
C ARG A 63 -2.52 2.96 -2.65
N PRO A 64 -2.00 3.09 -3.88
CA PRO A 64 -2.77 2.86 -5.09
C PRO A 64 -3.14 1.39 -5.36
N LEU A 65 -2.77 0.44 -4.48
CA LEU A 65 -2.98 -1.00 -4.68
C LEU A 65 -4.41 -1.38 -5.08
N PRO A 66 -5.49 -0.81 -4.53
CA PRO A 66 -6.84 -1.12 -4.99
C PRO A 66 -7.09 -0.78 -6.46
N ILE A 67 -6.53 0.34 -6.95
CA ILE A 67 -6.65 0.78 -8.35
C ILE A 67 -5.80 -0.12 -9.24
N ILE A 68 -4.57 -0.41 -8.79
CA ILE A 68 -3.65 -1.31 -9.48
C ILE A 68 -4.32 -2.68 -9.70
N SER A 69 -4.88 -3.28 -8.64
CA SER A 69 -5.55 -4.58 -8.72
C SER A 69 -6.74 -4.57 -9.67
N TYR A 70 -7.56 -3.52 -9.65
CA TYR A 70 -8.68 -3.39 -10.60
C TYR A 70 -8.23 -3.33 -12.05
N ILE A 71 -7.26 -2.45 -12.36
CA ILE A 71 -6.75 -2.24 -13.73
C ILE A 71 -6.18 -3.55 -14.27
N LEU A 72 -5.40 -4.25 -13.45
CA LEU A 72 -4.75 -5.49 -13.81
C LEU A 72 -5.74 -6.64 -14.01
N ALA A 73 -6.72 -6.78 -13.11
CA ALA A 73 -7.78 -7.78 -13.27
C ALA A 73 -8.56 -7.56 -14.57
N LYS A 74 -8.93 -6.31 -14.83
CA LYS A 74 -9.68 -5.92 -16.03
C LYS A 74 -8.91 -6.17 -17.32
N LYS A 75 -7.61 -5.82 -17.34
CA LYS A 75 -6.78 -5.92 -18.54
C LYS A 75 -6.41 -7.37 -18.88
N SER A 76 -6.03 -8.14 -17.87
CA SER A 76 -5.61 -9.54 -18.07
C SER A 76 -6.76 -10.51 -18.31
N ASN A 77 -8.01 -10.05 -18.14
CA ASN A 77 -9.20 -10.88 -18.03
C ASN A 77 -8.91 -12.09 -17.11
N GLY A 78 -8.37 -11.79 -15.94
CA GLY A 78 -7.85 -12.76 -14.98
C GLY A 78 -7.92 -12.21 -13.57
N SER A 79 -7.84 -13.12 -12.62
CA SER A 79 -7.96 -12.76 -11.22
C SER A 79 -6.63 -12.31 -10.64
N VAL A 80 -6.70 -11.39 -9.69
CA VAL A 80 -5.53 -10.81 -9.02
C VAL A 80 -5.53 -11.27 -7.57
N LEU A 81 -4.43 -11.90 -7.14
CA LEU A 81 -4.16 -12.21 -5.74
C LEU A 81 -3.23 -11.16 -5.15
N VAL A 82 -3.64 -10.57 -4.03
CA VAL A 82 -2.94 -9.46 -3.37
C VAL A 82 -2.53 -9.88 -1.97
N PHE A 83 -1.23 -10.03 -1.74
CA PHE A 83 -0.64 -10.21 -0.42
C PHE A 83 -0.38 -8.84 0.20
N SER A 84 -1.18 -8.45 1.20
CA SER A 84 -1.07 -7.16 1.87
C SER A 84 -1.48 -7.23 3.33
N GLY A 85 -0.60 -6.81 4.24
CA GLY A 85 -0.90 -6.69 5.67
C GLY A 85 -1.90 -5.58 6.05
N HIS A 86 -2.48 -4.87 5.08
CA HIS A 86 -3.32 -3.70 5.26
C HIS A 86 -4.77 -3.91 4.78
N LYS A 87 -5.66 -4.25 5.71
CA LYS A 87 -7.12 -4.38 5.48
C LYS A 87 -7.78 -3.16 4.83
N LYS A 88 -7.15 -1.99 4.95
CA LYS A 88 -7.62 -0.75 4.35
C LYS A 88 -7.73 -0.83 2.83
N HIS A 89 -6.90 -1.64 2.16
CA HIS A 89 -6.98 -1.79 0.71
C HIS A 89 -8.27 -2.45 0.24
N TYR A 90 -8.68 -3.54 0.90
CA TYR A 90 -9.98 -4.17 0.63
C TYR A 90 -11.13 -3.19 0.85
N ASN A 91 -11.11 -2.41 1.94
CA ASN A 91 -12.13 -1.40 2.20
C ASN A 91 -12.13 -0.30 1.12
N SER A 92 -10.95 0.16 0.72
CA SER A 92 -10.77 1.24 -0.26
C SER A 92 -11.18 0.81 -1.67
N TYR A 93 -10.95 -0.46 -2.02
CA TYR A 93 -11.44 -1.04 -3.27
C TYR A 93 -12.96 -0.91 -3.40
N HIS A 94 -13.69 -1.12 -2.30
CA HIS A 94 -15.16 -1.02 -2.31
C HIS A 94 -15.70 0.41 -2.47
N LEU A 95 -14.85 1.42 -2.31
CA LEU A 95 -15.19 2.83 -2.51
C LEU A 95 -14.95 3.31 -3.94
N LEU A 96 -14.24 2.53 -4.76
CA LEU A 96 -13.89 2.91 -6.13
C LEU A 96 -15.13 2.88 -7.04
N LYS A 97 -15.28 3.94 -7.85
CA LYS A 97 -16.37 4.09 -8.82
C LYS A 97 -15.86 4.41 -10.22
N LYS A 98 -16.54 3.85 -11.22
CA LYS A 98 -16.43 4.20 -12.64
C LYS A 98 -17.83 4.48 -13.19
N ASP A 99 -18.01 5.60 -13.89
CA ASP A 99 -19.29 5.95 -14.51
C ASP A 99 -20.49 5.90 -13.54
N TYR A 100 -20.29 6.40 -12.31
CA TYR A 100 -21.27 6.38 -11.20
C TYR A 100 -21.63 4.98 -10.66
N GLN A 101 -20.96 3.93 -11.14
CA GLN A 101 -21.10 2.55 -10.65
C GLN A 101 -19.88 2.13 -9.85
N PHE A 102 -20.11 1.35 -8.79
CA PHE A 102 -19.00 0.78 -8.04
C PHE A 102 -18.28 -0.28 -8.87
N ILE A 103 -16.94 -0.24 -8.88
CA ILE A 103 -16.15 -1.17 -9.70
C ILE A 103 -16.33 -2.64 -9.29
N TRP A 104 -16.73 -2.89 -8.04
CA TRP A 104 -16.96 -4.25 -7.54
C TRP A 104 -18.24 -4.89 -8.08
N ASN A 105 -19.08 -4.13 -8.78
CA ASN A 105 -20.15 -4.70 -9.62
C ASN A 105 -19.59 -5.43 -10.84
N ASP A 106 -18.47 -4.94 -11.38
CA ASP A 106 -17.80 -5.47 -12.57
C ASP A 106 -16.74 -6.51 -12.19
N ILE A 107 -15.93 -6.23 -11.16
CA ILE A 107 -14.82 -7.09 -10.72
C ILE A 107 -14.92 -7.23 -9.19
N PRO A 108 -15.53 -8.31 -8.69
CA PRO A 108 -15.83 -8.47 -7.29
C PRO A 108 -14.55 -8.72 -6.52
N ALA A 109 -14.55 -8.30 -5.26
CA ALA A 109 -13.42 -8.49 -4.36
C ALA A 109 -13.78 -9.41 -3.20
N GLY A 110 -12.82 -10.24 -2.80
CA GLY A 110 -12.91 -11.14 -1.67
C GLY A 110 -11.70 -10.99 -0.76
N GLU A 111 -11.86 -11.36 0.49
CA GLU A 111 -10.82 -11.34 1.54
C GLU A 111 -10.56 -12.77 2.00
N ILE A 112 -9.30 -13.23 1.95
CA ILE A 112 -8.91 -14.52 2.50
C ILE A 112 -8.60 -14.35 4.00
N LYS A 113 -9.29 -15.11 4.84
CA LYS A 113 -9.05 -15.17 6.29
C LYS A 113 -9.12 -16.61 6.76
N LYS A 114 -8.07 -17.07 7.46
CA LYS A 114 -8.04 -18.41 8.07
C LYS A 114 -8.43 -19.52 7.08
N GLY A 115 -7.86 -19.50 5.86
CA GLY A 115 -8.15 -20.49 4.82
C GLY A 115 -9.47 -20.32 4.05
N SER A 116 -10.38 -19.45 4.52
CA SER A 116 -11.68 -19.22 3.88
C SER A 116 -11.76 -17.87 3.16
N ILE A 117 -12.56 -17.82 2.08
CA ILE A 117 -12.82 -16.61 1.30
C ILE A 117 -14.10 -15.91 1.80
N TYR A 118 -13.98 -14.63 2.13
CA TYR A 118 -15.09 -13.79 2.60
C TYR A 118 -15.38 -12.69 1.58
N ILE A 119 -16.62 -12.64 1.11
CA ILE A 119 -17.10 -11.60 0.20
C ILE A 119 -18.14 -10.80 0.95
N ASP A 120 -17.70 -9.66 1.49
CA ASP A 120 -18.54 -8.73 2.24
C ASP A 120 -18.26 -7.30 1.76
N PRO A 121 -18.99 -6.83 0.74
CA PRO A 121 -18.80 -5.51 0.17
C PRO A 121 -18.97 -4.41 1.22
N LYS A 122 -17.94 -3.58 1.38
CA LYS A 122 -17.97 -2.48 2.36
C LYS A 122 -18.63 -1.24 1.78
N VAL A 123 -19.57 -0.69 2.53
CA VAL A 123 -20.32 0.51 2.14
C VAL A 123 -19.79 1.72 2.90
N PRO A 124 -19.74 2.91 2.28
CA PRO A 124 -19.48 4.14 3.00
C PRO A 124 -20.38 4.30 4.24
N PRO A 125 -19.85 4.81 5.37
CA PRO A 125 -20.61 5.00 6.60
C PRO A 125 -21.79 5.98 6.44
N TYR A 126 -21.81 6.80 5.39
CA TYR A 126 -22.87 7.76 5.07
C TYR A 126 -23.90 7.27 4.04
N ALA A 127 -23.75 6.05 3.52
CA ALA A 127 -24.72 5.53 2.55
C ALA A 127 -26.12 5.41 3.15
N SER A 128 -27.14 5.66 2.32
CA SER A 128 -28.54 5.60 2.75
C SER A 128 -28.91 4.20 3.24
N ARG A 129 -29.88 4.14 4.16
CA ARG A 129 -30.44 2.86 4.65
C ARG A 129 -30.97 2.01 3.48
N ASN A 130 -31.62 2.64 2.50
CA ASN A 130 -32.15 1.97 1.32
C ASN A 130 -31.04 1.33 0.47
N PHE A 131 -29.93 2.04 0.23
CA PHE A 131 -28.79 1.49 -0.50
C PHE A 131 -28.19 0.28 0.23
N ARG A 132 -28.04 0.36 1.56
CA ARG A 132 -27.54 -0.77 2.37
C ARG A 132 -28.46 -1.98 2.29
N ALA A 133 -29.77 -1.77 2.34
CA ALA A 133 -30.75 -2.85 2.21
C ALA A 133 -30.70 -3.50 0.82
N GLN A 134 -30.58 -2.70 -0.23
CA GLN A 134 -30.44 -3.22 -1.61
C GLN A 134 -29.14 -3.99 -1.80
N LEU A 135 -28.02 -3.45 -1.28
CA LEU A 135 -26.75 -4.16 -1.35
C LEU A 135 -26.82 -5.51 -0.66
N LYS A 136 -27.43 -5.60 0.53
CA LYS A 136 -27.62 -6.88 1.22
C LYS A 136 -28.34 -7.92 0.35
N LYS A 137 -29.34 -7.50 -0.43
CA LYS A 137 -30.03 -8.38 -1.39
C LYS A 137 -29.15 -8.77 -2.59
N TYR A 138 -28.17 -7.94 -2.94
CA TYR A 138 -27.26 -8.16 -4.07
C TYR A 138 -26.00 -8.95 -3.70
N ILE A 139 -25.62 -9.03 -2.41
CA ILE A 139 -24.46 -9.81 -1.94
C ILE A 139 -24.48 -11.27 -2.44
N PRO A 140 -25.59 -12.03 -2.40
CA PRO A 140 -25.64 -13.38 -2.94
C PRO A 140 -25.26 -13.44 -4.43
N VAL A 141 -25.71 -12.47 -5.23
CA VAL A 141 -25.38 -12.37 -6.66
C VAL A 141 -23.89 -12.09 -6.87
N LEU A 142 -23.30 -11.21 -6.06
CA LEU A 142 -21.85 -10.95 -6.08
C LEU A 142 -21.04 -12.18 -5.71
N LYS A 143 -21.48 -12.93 -4.69
CA LYS A 143 -20.85 -14.19 -4.30
C LYS A 143 -20.89 -15.20 -5.44
N GLN A 144 -22.05 -15.38 -6.06
CA GLN A 144 -22.19 -16.26 -7.21
C GLN A 144 -21.25 -15.84 -8.36
N LYS A 145 -21.24 -14.54 -8.72
CA LYS A 145 -20.32 -14.00 -9.73
C LYS A 145 -18.85 -14.23 -9.39
N PHE A 146 -18.47 -14.08 -8.13
CA PHE A 146 -17.08 -14.24 -7.70
C PHE A 146 -16.55 -15.66 -7.93
N PHE A 147 -17.37 -16.68 -7.67
CA PHE A 147 -16.97 -18.08 -7.85
C PHE A 147 -17.14 -18.60 -9.28
N GLN A 148 -17.67 -17.79 -10.21
CA GLN A 148 -17.67 -18.13 -11.63
C GLN A 148 -16.23 -18.14 -12.16
N LYS A 149 -15.89 -19.19 -12.92
CA LYS A 149 -14.55 -19.45 -13.44
C LYS A 149 -14.06 -18.36 -14.39
N ASP A 150 -14.93 -17.93 -15.31
CA ASP A 150 -14.57 -16.97 -16.37
C ASP A 150 -14.60 -15.51 -15.92
N PHE A 151 -14.90 -15.26 -14.64
CA PHE A 151 -15.04 -13.92 -14.12
C PHE A 151 -13.78 -13.46 -13.39
N SER A 152 -13.25 -12.31 -13.81
CA SER A 152 -12.10 -11.68 -13.15
C SER A 152 -12.50 -11.25 -11.74
N LYS A 153 -11.67 -11.56 -10.74
CA LYS A 153 -11.91 -11.17 -9.34
C LYS A 153 -10.63 -10.69 -8.67
N VAL A 154 -10.76 -9.97 -7.56
CA VAL A 154 -9.62 -9.52 -6.74
C VAL A 154 -9.68 -10.19 -5.38
N LEU A 155 -8.62 -10.91 -5.01
CA LEU A 155 -8.47 -11.56 -3.72
C LEU A 155 -7.44 -10.84 -2.87
N PHE A 156 -7.83 -10.40 -1.69
CA PHE A 156 -6.94 -9.80 -0.71
C PHE A 156 -6.60 -10.80 0.39
N PHE A 157 -5.33 -11.13 0.52
CA PHE A 157 -4.79 -11.94 1.60
C PHE A 157 -4.12 -11.02 2.64
N HIS A 158 -4.68 -10.99 3.85
CA HIS A 158 -4.28 -10.03 4.89
C HIS A 158 -3.42 -10.58 6.02
N ASP A 159 -2.94 -11.83 5.91
CA ASP A 159 -2.01 -12.32 6.92
C ASP A 159 -0.67 -11.58 6.81
N ARG A 160 -0.23 -11.03 7.94
CA ARG A 160 1.07 -10.36 8.06
C ARG A 160 2.20 -11.37 8.18
N ASN A 161 1.88 -12.60 8.59
CA ASN A 161 2.81 -13.69 8.77
C ASN A 161 2.60 -14.70 7.65
N ILE A 162 2.93 -14.31 6.41
CA ILE A 162 3.02 -15.27 5.31
C ILE A 162 4.13 -16.25 5.68
N LYS A 163 3.74 -17.43 6.16
CA LYS A 163 4.67 -18.52 6.38
C LYS A 163 4.98 -19.11 5.02
N PHE A 164 6.16 -18.80 4.48
CA PHE A 164 6.67 -19.43 3.25
C PHE A 164 6.93 -20.94 3.39
N THR A 165 6.62 -21.52 4.55
CA THR A 165 6.57 -22.96 4.81
C THR A 165 5.24 -23.60 4.44
N ASP A 166 4.17 -22.82 4.31
CA ASP A 166 2.85 -23.32 3.97
C ASP A 166 2.74 -23.45 2.44
N SER A 167 2.19 -24.56 1.94
CA SER A 167 2.04 -24.77 0.50
C SER A 167 1.14 -23.68 -0.09
N PHE A 168 1.46 -23.19 -1.29
CA PHE A 168 0.58 -22.23 -1.97
C PHE A 168 -0.82 -22.82 -2.21
N GLN A 169 -0.93 -24.16 -2.31
CA GLN A 169 -2.18 -24.90 -2.42
C GLN A 169 -3.11 -24.67 -1.22
N ASN A 170 -2.56 -24.57 0.01
CA ASN A 170 -3.35 -24.29 1.22
C ASN A 170 -3.96 -22.88 1.24
N LEU A 171 -3.53 -21.97 0.35
CA LEU A 171 -4.16 -20.66 0.16
C LEU A 171 -5.40 -20.74 -0.76
N PHE A 172 -5.53 -21.82 -1.53
CA PHE A 172 -6.69 -22.12 -2.36
C PHE A 172 -7.60 -23.09 -1.63
N VAL A 173 -8.46 -22.53 -0.77
CA VAL A 173 -9.73 -23.13 -0.35
C VAL A 173 -9.62 -24.29 0.65
N GLU A 174 -9.86 -23.96 1.93
CA GLU A 174 -10.74 -24.75 2.80
C GLU A 174 -11.91 -23.83 3.19
N SER A 175 -13.04 -23.93 2.48
CA SER A 175 -14.26 -23.23 2.85
C SER A 175 -15.27 -24.20 3.44
N GLU A 176 -15.32 -24.31 4.77
CA GLU A 176 -16.25 -25.19 5.50
C GLU A 176 -17.74 -24.77 5.42
N ASN A 177 -18.13 -23.79 4.59
CA ASN A 177 -19.52 -23.29 4.56
C ASN A 177 -20.05 -22.90 3.17
N ILE A 178 -19.55 -23.54 2.10
CA ILE A 178 -20.15 -23.44 0.77
C ILE A 178 -20.66 -24.83 0.40
N VAL A 179 -21.96 -24.93 0.15
CA VAL A 179 -22.64 -26.16 -0.28
C VAL A 179 -21.93 -26.70 -1.53
N SER A 180 -21.60 -27.99 -1.52
CA SER A 180 -20.88 -28.83 -2.50
C SER A 180 -19.32 -28.78 -2.47
N PRO A 181 -18.67 -29.82 -1.92
CA PRO A 181 -17.21 -29.96 -1.80
C PRO A 181 -16.54 -30.71 -2.98
N SER A 182 -17.14 -30.74 -4.17
CA SER A 182 -16.65 -31.57 -5.28
C SER A 182 -15.77 -30.86 -6.31
N ASP A 183 -15.74 -29.53 -6.34
CA ASP A 183 -14.97 -28.80 -7.36
C ASP A 183 -13.92 -27.91 -6.70
N GLU A 184 -12.64 -28.22 -6.89
CA GLU A 184 -11.56 -27.26 -6.67
C GLU A 184 -11.86 -26.02 -7.51
N TYR A 185 -12.32 -24.94 -6.87
CA TYR A 185 -12.66 -23.71 -7.57
C TYR A 185 -11.38 -23.08 -8.13
N ASP A 186 -11.14 -23.27 -9.43
CA ASP A 186 -10.13 -22.51 -10.17
C ASP A 186 -10.50 -21.03 -10.15
N LEU A 187 -9.84 -20.28 -9.27
CA LEU A 187 -10.07 -18.84 -9.11
C LEU A 187 -9.56 -18.04 -10.32
N GLY A 188 -8.90 -18.67 -11.30
CA GLY A 188 -8.40 -18.02 -12.51
C GLY A 188 -7.35 -16.96 -12.21
N ILE A 189 -6.56 -17.15 -11.15
CA ILE A 189 -5.48 -16.20 -10.80
C ILE A 189 -4.51 -16.15 -11.96
N LYS A 190 -4.15 -14.94 -12.38
CA LYS A 190 -3.10 -14.69 -13.39
C LYS A 190 -2.02 -13.76 -12.86
N ILE A 191 -2.35 -12.98 -11.84
CA ILE A 191 -1.49 -11.91 -11.33
C ILE A 191 -1.38 -12.03 -9.82
N ILE A 192 -0.15 -11.95 -9.31
CA ILE A 192 0.16 -11.98 -7.89
C ILE A 192 0.90 -10.70 -7.50
N ILE A 193 0.38 -9.99 -6.51
CA ILE A 193 0.95 -8.76 -5.99
C ILE A 193 1.41 -8.97 -4.56
N PHE A 194 2.67 -8.63 -4.26
CA PHE A 194 3.20 -8.60 -2.89
C PHE A 194 3.46 -7.16 -2.45
N GLU A 195 2.76 -6.73 -1.42
CA GLU A 195 3.01 -5.45 -0.77
C GLU A 195 4.10 -5.57 0.31
N TYR A 196 5.07 -4.64 0.31
CA TYR A 196 6.04 -4.49 1.40
C TYR A 196 6.94 -5.73 1.58
N LEU A 197 7.38 -6.31 0.45
CA LEU A 197 8.09 -7.58 0.41
C LEU A 197 9.43 -7.54 1.15
N ASP A 198 10.11 -6.40 1.14
CA ASP A 198 11.40 -6.17 1.80
C ASP A 198 11.32 -6.27 3.33
N ASN A 199 10.13 -6.11 3.92
CA ASN A 199 9.91 -6.37 5.34
C ASN A 199 9.68 -7.87 5.63
N ILE A 200 9.22 -8.62 4.63
CA ILE A 200 8.99 -10.07 4.76
C ILE A 200 10.30 -10.82 4.50
N ILE A 201 11.10 -10.34 3.54
CA ILE A 201 12.36 -10.94 3.13
C ILE A 201 13.50 -10.00 3.53
N TYR A 202 14.00 -10.11 4.76
CA TYR A 202 15.05 -9.19 5.25
C TYR A 202 16.42 -9.85 5.44
N ASN A 203 16.53 -11.17 5.24
CA ASN A 203 17.78 -11.93 5.40
C ASN A 203 17.91 -13.06 4.35
N ASP A 204 19.09 -13.67 4.29
CA ASP A 204 19.46 -14.61 3.21
C ASP A 204 18.67 -15.91 3.30
N PHE A 205 18.39 -16.36 4.52
CA PHE A 205 17.55 -17.53 4.78
C PHE A 205 16.13 -17.32 4.23
N LEU A 206 15.47 -16.22 4.60
CA LEU A 206 14.11 -15.92 4.15
C LEU A 206 14.03 -15.70 2.64
N PHE A 207 15.07 -15.12 2.06
CA PHE A 207 15.12 -14.94 0.62
C PHE A 207 15.30 -16.26 -0.14
N LYS A 208 16.13 -17.17 0.38
CA LYS A 208 16.25 -18.53 -0.14
C LYS A 208 14.92 -19.27 -0.03
N THR A 209 14.28 -19.27 1.14
CA THR A 209 12.97 -19.90 1.35
C THR A 209 11.90 -19.31 0.44
N PHE A 210 11.88 -17.99 0.24
CA PHE A 210 10.93 -17.36 -0.69
C PHE A 210 11.14 -17.80 -2.13
N LYS A 211 12.39 -17.88 -2.61
CA LYS A 211 12.70 -18.38 -3.96
C LYS A 211 12.22 -19.81 -4.16
N GLU A 212 12.51 -20.69 -3.21
CA GLU A 212 12.06 -22.09 -3.24
C GLU A 212 10.52 -22.18 -3.25
N TRP A 213 9.88 -21.36 -2.42
CA TRP A 213 8.42 -21.31 -2.30
C TRP A 213 7.70 -20.78 -3.55
N ILE A 214 8.27 -19.77 -4.24
CA ILE A 214 7.64 -19.10 -5.37
C ILE A 214 7.96 -19.76 -6.73
N GLU A 215 9.03 -20.55 -6.83
CA GLU A 215 9.46 -21.19 -8.09
C GLU A 215 8.34 -22.00 -8.78
N PRO A 216 7.53 -22.81 -8.06
CA PRO A 216 6.43 -23.57 -8.69
C PRO A 216 5.32 -22.69 -9.28
N LEU A 217 5.23 -21.42 -8.87
CA LEU A 217 4.27 -20.47 -9.44
C LEU A 217 4.87 -19.78 -10.65
N LYS A 218 6.14 -19.41 -10.58
CA LYS A 218 6.86 -18.80 -11.70
C LYS A 218 6.79 -19.68 -12.96
N SER A 219 6.84 -21.00 -12.82
CA SER A 219 6.67 -21.95 -13.93
C SER A 219 5.27 -21.99 -14.54
N LYS A 220 4.24 -21.50 -13.83
CA LYS A 220 2.84 -21.43 -14.28
C LYS A 220 2.48 -20.12 -15.00
N ASN A 221 3.47 -19.31 -15.38
CA ASN A 221 3.30 -18.07 -16.15
C ASN A 221 2.40 -17.02 -15.47
N PHE A 222 2.42 -16.94 -14.13
CA PHE A 222 1.81 -15.80 -13.43
C PHE A 222 2.63 -14.51 -13.66
N GLN A 223 1.94 -13.39 -13.73
CA GLN A 223 2.55 -12.07 -13.61
C GLN A 223 2.76 -11.72 -12.13
N PHE A 224 3.95 -11.23 -11.79
CA PHE A 224 4.31 -10.83 -10.44
C PHE A 224 4.54 -9.32 -10.35
N ILE A 225 3.98 -8.71 -9.30
CA ILE A 225 4.23 -7.32 -8.95
C ILE A 225 4.70 -7.25 -7.50
N PHE A 226 5.84 -6.62 -7.28
CA PHE A 226 6.43 -6.48 -5.97
C PHE A 226 6.49 -5.02 -5.56
N HIS A 227 6.07 -4.70 -4.35
CA HIS A 227 6.31 -3.42 -3.73
C HIS A 227 7.47 -3.53 -2.74
N ILE A 228 8.45 -2.65 -2.90
CA ILE A 228 9.63 -2.57 -2.05
C ILE A 228 9.69 -1.19 -1.41
N SER A 229 9.62 -1.15 -0.08
CA SER A 229 9.64 0.09 0.69
C SER A 229 11.03 0.68 0.90
N ASN A 230 12.07 -0.14 0.82
CA ASN A 230 13.45 0.30 1.01
C ASN A 230 14.13 0.39 -0.37
N PRO A 231 14.39 1.60 -0.89
CA PRO A 231 15.07 1.75 -2.18
C PRO A 231 16.50 1.17 -2.21
N ASN A 232 17.10 0.92 -1.04
CA ASN A 232 18.42 0.30 -0.86
C ASN A 232 18.32 -1.18 -0.46
N TYR A 233 17.20 -1.82 -0.76
CA TYR A 233 16.96 -3.21 -0.42
C TYR A 233 18.02 -4.13 -1.06
N LYS A 234 18.76 -4.88 -0.23
CA LYS A 234 19.94 -5.64 -0.69
C LYS A 234 19.65 -6.70 -1.76
N TYR A 235 18.44 -7.25 -1.80
CA TYR A 235 18.06 -8.28 -2.77
C TYR A 235 17.31 -7.73 -3.99
N LEU A 236 17.24 -6.40 -4.16
CA LEU A 236 16.48 -5.80 -5.25
C LEU A 236 16.97 -6.27 -6.63
N THR A 237 18.29 -6.28 -6.84
CA THR A 237 18.92 -6.73 -8.08
C THR A 237 18.65 -8.21 -8.34
N GLU A 238 18.78 -9.06 -7.31
CA GLU A 238 18.57 -10.49 -7.46
C GLU A 238 17.08 -10.82 -7.71
N LEU A 239 16.14 -10.14 -7.03
CA LEU A 239 14.71 -10.24 -7.33
C LEU A 239 14.40 -9.83 -8.78
N ARG A 240 14.99 -8.71 -9.23
CA ARG A 240 14.81 -8.21 -10.61
C ARG A 240 15.24 -9.27 -11.63
N GLU A 241 16.40 -9.89 -11.42
CA GLU A 241 16.95 -10.90 -12.32
C GLU A 241 16.15 -12.20 -12.27
N PHE A 242 15.82 -12.66 -11.07
CA PHE A 242 15.08 -13.90 -10.85
C PHE A 242 13.68 -13.89 -11.49
N PHE A 243 12.99 -12.75 -11.46
CA PHE A 243 11.67 -12.57 -12.08
C PHE A 243 11.70 -11.91 -13.46
N LYS A 244 12.87 -11.47 -13.95
CA LYS A 244 13.00 -10.64 -15.16
C LYS A 244 12.08 -9.41 -15.12
N SER A 245 12.07 -8.71 -13.98
CA SER A 245 11.13 -7.62 -13.71
C SER A 245 11.64 -6.25 -14.18
N TYR A 246 10.72 -5.39 -14.61
CA TYR A 246 10.99 -3.95 -14.74
C TYR A 246 10.94 -3.28 -13.37
N VAL A 247 11.88 -2.38 -13.09
CA VAL A 247 11.92 -1.65 -11.81
C VAL A 247 11.44 -0.22 -12.01
N LEU A 248 10.33 0.12 -11.34
CA LEU A 248 9.78 1.46 -11.21
C LEU A 248 10.36 2.09 -9.94
N TYR A 249 11.44 2.85 -10.10
CA TYR A 249 12.27 3.32 -8.99
C TYR A 249 11.97 4.79 -8.60
N PHE A 250 11.31 4.98 -7.46
CA PHE A 250 10.86 6.29 -6.96
C PHE A 250 11.31 6.57 -5.50
N PRO A 251 12.63 6.59 -5.20
CA PRO A 251 13.10 7.05 -3.89
C PRO A 251 12.76 8.54 -3.67
N TYR A 252 12.66 8.97 -2.40
CA TYR A 252 12.39 10.38 -2.09
C TYR A 252 13.42 11.34 -2.68
N SER A 253 14.69 10.91 -2.78
CA SER A 253 15.74 11.69 -3.44
C SER A 253 15.39 11.99 -4.90
N PHE A 254 14.99 10.96 -5.67
CA PHE A 254 14.55 11.10 -7.06
C PHE A 254 13.30 11.97 -7.20
N LEU A 255 12.28 11.74 -6.35
CA LEU A 255 11.03 12.51 -6.39
C LEU A 255 11.28 14.00 -6.13
N LYS A 256 12.25 14.34 -5.26
CA LYS A 256 12.62 15.72 -4.95
C LYS A 256 13.51 16.35 -6.03
N SER A 257 14.50 15.61 -6.54
CA SER A 257 15.50 16.13 -7.48
C SER A 257 15.01 16.21 -8.93
N ASN A 258 14.03 15.40 -9.32
CA ASN A 258 13.40 15.52 -10.63
C ASN A 258 12.51 16.76 -10.66
N GLU A 259 13.04 17.88 -11.17
CA GLU A 259 12.37 19.18 -11.11
C GLU A 259 10.97 19.18 -11.75
N ASP A 260 10.83 18.57 -12.93
CA ASP A 260 9.56 18.54 -13.65
C ASP A 260 8.50 17.76 -12.87
N LEU A 261 8.85 16.55 -12.41
CA LEU A 261 7.96 15.72 -11.60
C LEU A 261 7.63 16.38 -10.26
N SER A 262 8.62 16.97 -9.59
CA SER A 262 8.47 17.70 -8.33
C SER A 262 7.54 18.92 -8.49
N LYS A 263 7.75 19.76 -9.51
CA LYS A 263 6.90 20.93 -9.82
C LYS A 263 5.46 20.50 -10.08
N LYS A 264 5.25 19.48 -10.92
CA LYS A 264 3.91 18.93 -11.24
C LYS A 264 3.21 18.37 -10.00
N ASN A 265 3.91 17.61 -9.16
CA ASN A 265 3.34 17.05 -7.94
C ASN A 265 3.04 18.13 -6.89
N LYS A 266 3.93 19.10 -6.68
CA LYS A 266 3.66 20.27 -5.80
C LYS A 266 2.40 21.00 -6.23
N HIS A 267 2.30 21.29 -7.53
CA HIS A 267 1.13 21.93 -8.11
C HIS A 267 -0.15 21.11 -7.88
N TYR A 268 -0.10 19.80 -8.14
CA TYR A 268 -1.22 18.88 -7.86
C TYR A 268 -1.67 18.93 -6.39
N PHE A 269 -0.75 18.75 -5.42
CA PHE A 269 -1.10 18.75 -4.00
C PHE A 269 -1.58 20.13 -3.51
N ASN A 270 -1.06 21.22 -4.07
CA ASN A 270 -1.54 22.57 -3.77
C ASN A 270 -2.95 22.81 -4.30
N GLN A 271 -3.28 22.32 -5.50
CA GLN A 271 -4.65 22.37 -6.02
C GLN A 271 -5.59 21.50 -5.16
N LEU A 272 -5.16 20.30 -4.79
CA LEU A 272 -5.95 19.38 -3.96
C LEU A 272 -6.32 20.02 -2.61
N LYS A 273 -5.38 20.75 -1.98
CA LYS A 273 -5.63 21.52 -0.74
C LYS A 273 -6.69 22.61 -0.90
N LYS A 274 -6.73 23.27 -2.06
CA LYS A 274 -7.67 24.38 -2.34
C LYS A 274 -9.09 23.90 -2.62
N VAL A 275 -9.24 22.71 -3.21
CA VAL A 275 -10.53 22.29 -3.80
C VAL A 275 -11.45 21.59 -2.80
N ASN A 276 -10.97 20.88 -1.76
CA ASN A 276 -11.90 20.28 -0.78
C ASN A 276 -11.22 19.65 0.45
N GLN A 277 -11.23 20.31 1.61
CA GLN A 277 -10.58 19.77 2.83
C GLN A 277 -11.06 18.37 3.26
N THR A 278 -12.29 18.00 2.91
CA THR A 278 -12.89 16.72 3.34
C THR A 278 -12.63 15.52 2.42
N ASN A 279 -12.26 15.73 1.15
CA ASN A 279 -11.94 14.64 0.22
C ASN A 279 -10.42 14.37 0.10
N ILE A 280 -9.57 15.30 0.58
CA ILE A 280 -8.10 15.16 0.54
C ILE A 280 -7.64 13.86 1.19
N SER A 281 -8.20 13.51 2.36
CA SER A 281 -7.78 12.32 3.11
C SER A 281 -8.02 11.05 2.30
N VAL A 282 -9.15 10.97 1.60
CA VAL A 282 -9.51 9.80 0.81
C VAL A 282 -8.67 9.75 -0.47
N ILE A 283 -8.51 10.85 -1.20
CA ILE A 283 -7.70 10.89 -2.43
C ILE A 283 -6.23 10.54 -2.14
N ASN A 284 -5.72 10.99 -0.99
CA ASN A 284 -4.37 10.62 -0.54
C ASN A 284 -4.19 9.12 -0.29
N GLU A 285 -5.26 8.35 -0.06
CA GLU A 285 -5.18 6.89 0.06
C GLU A 285 -4.94 6.19 -1.27
N PHE A 286 -5.05 6.91 -2.38
CA PHE A 286 -4.83 6.37 -3.72
C PHE A 286 -3.61 6.97 -4.41
N ASN A 287 -2.91 7.91 -3.76
CA ASN A 287 -1.64 8.44 -4.23
C ASN A 287 -0.46 7.66 -3.64
N LEU A 288 0.48 7.31 -4.51
CA LEU A 288 1.72 6.62 -4.18
C LEU A 288 2.49 7.43 -3.11
N GLU A 289 2.56 8.73 -3.33
CA GLU A 289 3.27 9.70 -2.53
C GLU A 289 2.30 10.69 -1.83
N ARG A 290 2.83 11.50 -0.91
CA ARG A 290 2.09 12.53 -0.19
C ARG A 290 2.70 13.91 -0.36
N ALA A 291 1.92 14.94 -0.04
CA ALA A 291 2.34 16.34 -0.12
C ALA A 291 3.59 16.64 0.73
N GLU A 292 3.78 15.96 1.88
CA GLU A 292 4.90 16.20 2.80
C GLU A 292 6.27 15.82 2.19
N ILE A 293 6.29 15.02 1.13
CA ILE A 293 7.53 14.70 0.42
C ILE A 293 8.07 15.93 -0.32
N TYR A 294 7.16 16.80 -0.78
CA TYR A 294 7.48 17.97 -1.57
C TYR A 294 7.39 19.28 -0.78
N SER A 295 6.97 19.25 0.48
CA SER A 295 7.17 20.41 1.34
C SER A 295 8.66 20.70 1.37
N GLU A 296 9.01 21.97 1.17
CA GLU A 296 10.31 22.48 1.56
C GLU A 296 10.59 21.92 2.94
N SER A 297 11.71 21.23 3.01
CA SER A 297 12.04 20.37 4.11
C SER A 297 11.80 21.11 5.42
N LEU A 298 11.31 20.39 6.42
CA LEU A 298 11.49 20.82 7.80
C LEU A 298 12.96 21.18 8.10
N SER A 299 13.96 20.85 7.27
CA SER A 299 15.31 21.42 7.43
C SER A 299 15.44 22.92 7.13
N ASP A 300 14.52 23.54 6.38
CA ASP A 300 14.57 24.98 6.08
C ASP A 300 13.72 25.81 7.06
N ASN A 301 12.77 25.17 7.77
CA ASN A 301 11.88 25.79 8.77
C ASN A 301 11.95 25.20 10.18
N ILE A 302 12.64 24.08 10.40
CA ILE A 302 13.28 23.88 11.69
C ILE A 302 14.44 24.87 11.67
N GLN A 303 14.15 26.11 12.06
CA GLN A 303 15.10 26.79 12.92
C GLN A 303 15.33 25.82 14.06
N ILE A 304 16.33 24.95 13.93
CA ILE A 304 16.81 24.32 15.13
C ILE A 304 17.44 25.52 15.80
N ARG A 305 16.69 26.12 16.72
CA ARG A 305 17.23 27.03 17.72
C ARG A 305 18.11 26.19 18.65
N TRP A 306 19.07 25.47 18.08
CA TRP A 306 20.31 25.20 18.75
C TRP A 306 20.94 26.56 18.93
N LYS A 307 20.62 27.21 20.04
CA LYS A 307 21.65 27.94 20.78
C LYS A 307 22.62 26.88 21.35
N LEU A 308 23.20 26.01 20.52
CA LEU A 308 24.39 25.26 20.88
C LEU A 308 25.53 26.25 20.78
N LYS A 309 25.71 27.01 21.85
CA LYS A 309 27.01 27.59 22.13
C LYS A 309 27.95 26.43 22.46
N LYS A 310 29.21 26.55 22.04
CA LYS A 310 30.31 25.64 22.43
C LYS A 310 30.22 25.40 23.95
N GLY A 311 30.05 24.14 24.38
CA GLY A 311 29.91 23.75 25.79
C GLY A 311 28.50 23.39 26.29
N ASN A 312 27.42 23.51 25.50
CA ASN A 312 26.06 23.15 25.97
C ASN A 312 25.72 21.66 25.90
N ILE A 313 26.51 20.85 25.18
CA ILE A 313 26.23 19.42 25.02
C ILE A 313 26.38 18.64 26.33
N ASP A 314 27.30 19.08 27.20
CA ASP A 314 27.54 18.51 28.52
C ASP A 314 26.34 18.75 29.45
N ASN A 315 25.69 19.92 29.33
CA ASN A 315 24.45 20.23 30.06
C ASN A 315 23.28 19.35 29.60
N PHE A 316 23.12 19.13 28.29
CA PHE A 316 22.10 18.22 27.76
C PHE A 316 22.38 16.76 28.17
N PHE A 317 23.65 16.35 28.13
CA PHE A 317 24.06 15.03 28.57
C PHE A 317 23.81 14.82 30.07
N GLY A 318 24.18 15.80 30.90
CA GLY A 318 23.92 15.80 32.34
C GLY A 318 22.43 15.73 32.67
N ASN A 319 21.59 16.47 31.95
CA ASN A 319 20.13 16.40 32.11
C ASN A 319 19.58 15.01 31.74
N GLY A 320 20.05 14.40 30.66
CA GLY A 320 19.65 13.04 30.29
C GLY A 320 20.14 11.98 31.29
N MET A 321 21.35 12.15 31.84
CA MET A 321 21.87 11.30 32.92
C MET A 321 21.03 11.39 34.19
N ASN A 322 20.60 12.60 34.57
CA ASN A 322 19.70 12.82 35.69
C ASN A 322 18.31 12.21 35.46
N LEU A 323 17.87 12.12 34.19
CA LEU A 323 16.62 11.45 33.84
C LEU A 323 16.76 9.92 33.99
N PHE A 324 17.88 9.35 33.56
CA PHE A 324 18.17 7.92 33.72
C PHE A 324 18.35 7.52 35.20
N SER A 325 18.93 8.38 36.04
CA SER A 325 19.11 8.09 37.47
C SER A 325 17.79 8.12 38.25
N LYS A 326 16.78 8.84 37.75
CA LYS A 326 15.42 8.91 38.33
C LYS A 326 14.51 7.77 37.90
N LEU A 327 14.96 6.88 37.00
CA LEU A 327 14.18 5.72 36.62
C LEU A 327 14.11 4.73 37.79
N ASP A 328 12.90 4.47 38.28
CA ASP A 328 12.66 3.37 39.20
C ASP A 328 12.60 2.06 38.40
N TRP A 329 13.71 1.32 38.42
CA TRP A 329 13.85 0.04 37.72
C TRP A 329 12.85 -1.02 38.17
N ARG A 330 12.25 -0.89 39.35
CA ARG A 330 11.22 -1.80 39.85
C ARG A 330 9.87 -1.59 39.15
N GLN A 331 9.64 -0.41 38.58
CA GLN A 331 8.41 -0.05 37.87
C GLN A 331 8.48 -0.31 36.36
N ILE A 332 9.68 -0.57 35.83
CA ILE A 332 9.88 -0.86 34.41
C ILE A 332 9.56 -2.33 34.16
N SER A 333 8.57 -2.59 33.29
CA SER A 333 8.23 -3.96 32.89
C SER A 333 9.46 -4.70 32.32
N LYS A 334 9.61 -5.99 32.63
CA LYS A 334 10.77 -6.80 32.22
C LYS A 334 11.06 -6.73 30.70
N ASN A 335 10.02 -6.62 29.88
CA ASN A 335 10.13 -6.54 28.42
C ASN A 335 10.69 -5.20 27.93
N LEU A 336 10.53 -4.12 28.71
CA LEU A 336 11.01 -2.77 28.37
C LEU A 336 12.44 -2.51 28.84
N ILE A 337 12.97 -3.31 29.77
CA ILE A 337 14.35 -3.16 30.26
C ILE A 337 15.35 -3.16 29.10
N SER A 338 15.22 -4.11 28.16
CA SER A 338 16.08 -4.22 26.98
C SER A 338 16.02 -2.99 26.07
N VAL A 339 14.84 -2.36 25.96
CA VAL A 339 14.61 -1.15 25.16
C VAL A 339 15.25 0.06 25.84
N VAL A 340 15.08 0.20 27.16
CA VAL A 340 15.70 1.27 27.95
C VAL A 340 17.23 1.20 27.85
N TYR A 341 17.81 0.00 27.89
CA TYR A 341 19.26 -0.18 27.66
C TYR A 341 19.70 0.23 26.25
N LYS A 342 18.93 -0.09 25.21
CA LYS A 342 19.25 0.34 23.84
C LYS A 342 19.16 1.86 23.68
N ILE A 343 18.16 2.49 24.27
CA ILE A 343 18.00 3.95 24.28
C ILE A 343 19.16 4.61 25.02
N LYS A 344 19.54 4.08 26.19
CA LYS A 344 20.72 4.54 26.94
C LYS A 344 21.99 4.39 26.09
N LYS A 345 22.22 3.24 25.46
CA LYS A 345 23.38 3.02 24.59
C LYS A 345 23.43 4.01 23.43
N LEU A 346 22.29 4.28 22.79
CA LEU A 346 22.18 5.25 21.70
C LEU A 346 22.48 6.68 22.19
N PHE A 347 21.93 7.07 23.34
CA PHE A 347 22.17 8.38 23.97
C PHE A 347 23.65 8.62 24.24
N PHE A 348 24.36 7.64 24.81
CA PHE A 348 25.80 7.71 25.03
C PHE A 348 26.60 7.73 23.73
N SER A 349 26.18 6.96 22.72
CA SER A 349 26.82 6.94 21.41
C SER A 349 26.75 8.32 20.74
N VAL A 350 25.60 8.98 20.79
CA VAL A 350 25.42 10.32 20.22
C VAL A 350 26.33 11.33 20.90
N TYR A 351 26.40 11.32 22.24
CA TYR A 351 27.31 12.20 22.97
C TYR A 351 28.78 11.94 22.61
N ARG A 352 29.21 10.67 22.57
CA ARG A 352 30.57 10.28 22.19
C ARG A 352 30.93 10.78 20.79
N THR A 353 30.03 10.62 19.82
CA THR A 353 30.25 11.08 18.44
C THR A 353 30.34 12.60 18.32
N MET A 354 29.73 13.33 19.25
CA MET A 354 29.70 14.80 19.23
C MET A 354 30.86 15.43 20.03
N CYS A 355 31.41 14.72 21.03
CA CYS A 355 32.47 15.23 21.91
C CYS A 355 33.87 14.69 21.59
N ILE A 356 33.99 13.58 20.87
CA ILE A 356 35.29 13.02 20.44
C ILE A 356 35.45 13.22 18.94
N PRO A 357 36.38 14.06 18.47
CA PRO A 357 36.72 14.16 17.05
C PRO A 357 37.15 12.78 16.53
N LYS A 358 36.76 12.45 15.29
CA LYS A 358 37.12 11.17 14.61
C LYS A 358 38.63 10.88 14.57
N GLU A 359 39.46 11.88 14.80
CA GLU A 359 40.92 11.81 14.84
C GLU A 359 41.47 11.09 16.09
N PHE A 360 40.63 10.79 17.09
CA PHE A 360 41.01 10.15 18.36
C PHE A 360 40.26 8.84 18.68
N THR A 361 39.63 8.19 17.69
CA THR A 361 38.94 6.89 17.85
C THR A 361 39.48 5.81 16.94
#